data_AF-A0A7Y5SM53-F1
#
_entry.id   AF-A0A7Y5SM53-F1
#
_cell.length_a   1.000
_cell.length_b   1.000
_cell.length_c   1.000
_cell.angle_alpha   90.00
_cell.angle_beta   90.00
_cell.angle_gamma   90.00
#
_symmetry.space_group_name_H-M   'P 1'
#
loop_
_entity.id
_entity.type
_entity.pdbx_description
1 polymer ?
#
loop_
_entity_poly.entity_id
_entity_poly.type
_entity_poly.pdbx_seq_one_letter_code
_entity_poly.pdbx_strand_id
1 'polypeptide(L)'
;MGGSTSPYRIPAWSLFALLGLALAWLLSGPAHAEPKARAVPKKEPAVEMLPRPESVPPADPEKLQSAIARGVEFLVARQNRDGSWGSAHNTKGLNIYAPVPGAHHAFRTAVTAMCISALIEVGVHSDPERNALERGEAWLLENVSKLRRAEPEAIYNNWGHAYAIDALVHMHGRLPDDKKRQQAI
;
A
#
# COMPACT_ATOMS: atom_id res chain seq x y z
N MET A 1 -52.44 26.81 -48.98
CA MET A 1 -51.02 27.13 -49.26
C MET A 1 -50.18 26.24 -48.37
N GLY A 2 -49.50 25.26 -48.97
CA GLY A 2 -48.64 24.30 -48.27
C GLY A 2 -47.17 24.71 -48.28
N GLY A 3 -46.42 24.19 -47.31
CA GLY A 3 -44.97 24.29 -47.18
C GLY A 3 -44.56 23.54 -45.90
N SER A 4 -44.49 22.21 -45.95
CA SER A 4 -43.26 21.41 -46.15
C SER A 4 -42.31 21.48 -44.95
N THR A 5 -42.55 20.59 -43.99
CA THR A 5 -41.58 20.19 -42.96
C THR A 5 -40.54 19.27 -43.60
N SER A 6 -39.31 19.74 -43.72
CA SER A 6 -38.17 18.94 -44.17
C SER A 6 -37.89 17.81 -43.17
N PRO A 7 -37.87 16.52 -43.56
CA PRO A 7 -37.42 15.46 -42.67
C PRO A 7 -35.90 15.55 -42.51
N TYR A 8 -35.44 15.47 -41.26
CA TYR A 8 -34.02 15.39 -40.89
C TYR A 8 -33.32 14.31 -41.72
N ARG A 9 -32.40 14.73 -42.61
CA ARG A 9 -31.52 13.82 -43.35
C ARG A 9 -30.38 13.41 -42.42
N ILE A 10 -30.41 12.17 -41.96
CA ILE A 10 -29.27 11.54 -41.27
C ILE A 10 -28.09 11.57 -42.25
N PRO A 11 -26.95 12.17 -41.89
CA PRO A 11 -25.84 12.29 -42.80
C PRO A 11 -25.15 10.94 -42.99
N ALA A 12 -24.63 10.68 -44.19
CA ALA A 12 -24.12 9.36 -44.59
C ALA A 12 -23.01 8.79 -43.67
N TRP A 13 -22.27 9.65 -42.95
CA TRP A 13 -21.27 9.23 -41.97
C TRP A 13 -21.86 8.58 -40.71
N SER A 14 -23.13 8.84 -40.37
CA SER A 14 -23.81 8.18 -39.25
C SER A 14 -24.10 6.70 -39.53
N LEU A 15 -24.30 6.33 -40.80
CA LEU A 15 -24.41 4.93 -41.23
C LEU A 15 -23.05 4.21 -41.15
N PHE A 16 -21.94 4.89 -41.48
CA PHE A 16 -20.59 4.33 -41.33
C PHE A 16 -20.18 4.17 -39.85
N ALA A 17 -20.59 5.09 -38.96
CA ALA A 17 -20.35 4.96 -37.53
C ALA A 17 -21.13 3.78 -36.92
N LEU A 18 -22.38 3.55 -37.35
CA LEU A 18 -23.20 2.42 -36.92
C LEU A 18 -22.69 1.09 -37.49
N LEU A 19 -22.25 1.06 -38.76
CA LEU A 19 -21.59 -0.11 -39.34
C LEU A 19 -20.25 -0.42 -38.65
N GLY A 20 -19.47 0.60 -38.30
CA GLY A 20 -18.20 0.44 -37.60
C GLY A 20 -18.38 -0.11 -36.17
N LEU A 21 -19.39 0.36 -35.44
CA LEU A 21 -19.75 -0.19 -34.13
C LEU A 21 -20.28 -1.61 -34.21
N ALA A 22 -21.12 -1.92 -35.21
CA ALA A 22 -21.61 -3.28 -35.44
C ALA A 22 -20.49 -4.25 -35.86
N LEU A 23 -19.53 -3.80 -36.66
CA LEU A 23 -18.36 -4.60 -37.05
C LEU A 23 -17.40 -4.81 -35.87
N ALA A 24 -17.19 -3.79 -35.01
CA ALA A 24 -16.43 -3.94 -33.78
C ALA A 24 -17.10 -4.94 -32.80
N TRP A 25 -18.43 -4.96 -32.74
CA TRP A 25 -19.18 -5.93 -31.95
C TRP A 25 -19.10 -7.35 -32.55
N LEU A 26 -19.19 -7.49 -33.88
CA LEU A 26 -19.04 -8.79 -34.56
C LEU A 26 -17.60 -9.35 -34.46
N LEU A 27 -16.58 -8.49 -34.53
CA LEU A 27 -15.16 -8.88 -34.42
C LEU A 27 -14.72 -9.13 -32.98
N SER A 28 -15.47 -8.64 -31.98
CA SER A 28 -15.17 -8.88 -30.57
C SER A 28 -15.52 -10.31 -30.11
N GLY A 29 -16.16 -11.11 -30.97
CA GLY A 29 -16.62 -12.46 -30.64
C GLY A 29 -17.61 -12.48 -29.46
N PRO A 30 -18.22 -13.62 -29.14
CA PRO A 30 -18.86 -13.76 -27.83
C PRO A 30 -17.79 -13.48 -26.76
N ALA A 31 -18.13 -12.68 -25.76
CA ALA A 31 -17.33 -12.47 -24.55
C ALA A 31 -16.62 -13.78 -24.21
N HIS A 32 -15.29 -13.74 -24.10
CA HIS A 32 -14.51 -14.91 -23.69
C HIS A 32 -15.25 -15.54 -22.52
N ALA A 33 -15.86 -16.71 -22.77
CA ALA A 33 -16.46 -17.47 -21.70
C ALA A 33 -15.35 -17.59 -20.66
N GLU A 34 -15.59 -17.11 -19.44
CA GLU A 34 -14.63 -17.31 -18.35
C GLU A 34 -14.17 -18.75 -18.46
N PRO A 35 -12.86 -19.02 -18.62
CA PRO A 35 -12.38 -20.38 -18.72
C PRO A 35 -12.91 -21.07 -17.48
N LYS A 36 -13.89 -21.98 -17.64
CA LYS A 36 -14.49 -22.72 -16.54
C LYS A 36 -13.33 -23.19 -15.69
N ALA A 37 -13.21 -22.65 -14.48
CA ALA A 37 -12.06 -22.88 -13.63
C ALA A 37 -11.79 -24.37 -13.66
N ARG A 38 -10.69 -24.76 -14.33
CA ARG A 38 -10.35 -26.17 -14.48
C ARG A 38 -10.24 -26.66 -13.06
N ALA A 39 -11.13 -27.58 -12.67
CA ALA A 39 -11.15 -28.10 -11.31
C ALA A 39 -9.73 -28.49 -10.96
N VAL A 40 -9.09 -27.71 -10.09
CA VAL A 40 -7.76 -28.01 -9.61
C VAL A 40 -7.96 -29.32 -8.86
N PRO A 41 -7.37 -30.44 -9.31
CA PRO A 41 -7.50 -31.68 -8.57
C PRO A 41 -7.03 -31.37 -7.15
N LYS A 42 -7.90 -31.63 -6.17
CA LYS A 42 -7.62 -31.42 -4.74
C LYS A 42 -6.51 -32.38 -4.34
N LYS A 43 -5.27 -32.06 -4.70
CA LYS A 43 -4.08 -32.82 -4.35
C LYS A 43 -3.72 -32.42 -2.91
N GLU A 44 -4.59 -32.80 -1.99
CA GLU A 44 -4.33 -32.76 -0.56
C GLU A 44 -3.81 -34.13 -0.09
N PRO A 45 -2.55 -34.49 -0.39
CA PRO A 45 -1.83 -35.37 0.53
C PRO A 45 -0.49 -34.78 1.00
N ALA A 46 -0.09 -33.60 0.53
CA ALA A 46 1.22 -33.04 0.84
C ALA A 46 1.24 -32.11 2.07
N VAL A 47 0.12 -31.44 2.40
CA VAL A 47 0.08 -30.47 3.51
C VAL A 47 0.11 -31.18 4.88
N GLU A 48 -0.43 -32.39 4.95
CA GLU A 48 -0.49 -33.19 6.18
C GLU A 48 0.86 -33.84 6.54
N MET A 49 1.75 -33.98 5.55
CA MET A 49 3.10 -34.53 5.71
C MET A 49 4.17 -33.48 6.09
N LEU A 50 3.81 -32.20 6.11
CA LEU A 50 4.76 -31.16 6.52
C LEU A 50 4.87 -31.17 8.05
N PRO A 51 6.10 -31.22 8.62
CA PRO A 51 6.28 -31.10 10.06
C PRO A 51 5.70 -29.76 10.52
N ARG A 52 4.65 -29.81 11.34
CA ARG A 52 4.14 -28.61 12.01
C ARG A 52 5.08 -28.28 13.17
N PRO A 53 5.51 -27.02 13.30
CA PRO A 53 6.17 -26.58 14.52
C PRO A 53 5.31 -26.94 15.73
N GLU A 54 5.94 -27.38 16.82
CA GLU A 54 5.24 -27.57 18.08
C GLU A 54 4.60 -26.26 18.53
N SER A 55 3.40 -26.37 19.13
CA SER A 55 2.72 -25.19 19.68
C SER A 55 3.52 -24.63 20.85
N VAL A 56 3.92 -23.37 20.74
CA VAL A 56 4.55 -22.64 21.85
C VAL A 56 3.45 -22.13 22.79
N PRO A 57 3.60 -22.21 24.12
CA PRO A 57 2.63 -21.63 25.04
C PRO A 57 2.48 -20.11 24.79
N PRO A 58 1.28 -19.54 24.98
CA PRO A 58 1.07 -18.11 24.87
C PRO A 58 2.02 -17.32 25.76
N ALA A 59 2.48 -16.16 25.27
CA ALA A 59 3.28 -15.25 26.07
C ALA A 59 2.51 -14.76 27.29
N ASP A 60 3.21 -14.59 28.41
CA ASP A 60 2.70 -13.95 29.62
C ASP A 60 2.23 -12.52 29.29
N PRO A 61 0.93 -12.19 29.51
CA PRO A 61 0.37 -10.90 29.14
C PRO A 61 1.13 -9.71 29.74
N GLU A 62 1.59 -9.79 30.99
CA GLU A 62 2.29 -8.68 31.64
C GLU A 62 3.66 -8.45 31.00
N LYS A 63 4.39 -9.53 30.70
CA LYS A 63 5.67 -9.45 30.00
C LYS A 63 5.51 -8.91 28.58
N LEU A 64 4.43 -9.29 27.90
CA LEU A 64 4.11 -8.78 26.57
C LEU A 64 3.83 -7.27 26.61
N GLN A 65 2.98 -6.81 27.52
CA GLN A 65 2.68 -5.38 27.66
C GLN A 65 3.93 -4.56 28.04
N SER A 66 4.75 -5.09 28.95
CA SER A 66 6.02 -4.47 29.30
C SER A 66 6.98 -4.37 28.11
N ALA A 67 7.01 -5.39 27.24
CA ALA A 67 7.82 -5.36 26.02
C ALA A 67 7.31 -4.34 25.00
N ILE A 68 5.99 -4.22 24.83
CA ILE A 68 5.37 -3.20 23.97
C ILE A 68 5.71 -1.80 24.47
N ALA A 69 5.56 -1.54 25.77
CA ALA A 69 5.88 -0.23 26.36
C ALA A 69 7.34 0.19 26.12
N ARG A 70 8.30 -0.72 26.32
CA ARG A 70 9.71 -0.48 25.98
C ARG A 70 9.92 -0.23 24.48
N GLY A 71 9.15 -0.93 23.64
CA GLY A 71 9.15 -0.71 22.19
C GLY A 71 8.73 0.71 21.84
N VAL A 72 7.61 1.19 22.38
CA VAL A 72 7.12 2.57 22.18
C VAL A 72 8.15 3.59 22.64
N GLU A 73 8.71 3.42 23.85
CA GLU A 73 9.76 4.30 24.38
C GLU A 73 10.96 4.37 23.43
N PHE A 74 11.40 3.22 22.92
CA PHE A 74 12.48 3.16 21.94
C PHE A 74 12.14 3.90 20.65
N LEU A 75 10.91 3.74 20.12
CA LEU A 75 10.48 4.43 18.90
C LEU A 75 10.52 5.95 19.09
N VAL A 76 9.95 6.47 20.18
CA VAL A 76 9.97 7.90 20.48
C VAL A 76 11.41 8.40 20.61
N ALA A 77 12.26 7.69 21.35
CA ALA A 77 13.65 8.08 21.59
C ALA A 77 14.54 8.02 20.33
N ARG A 78 14.21 7.19 19.35
CA ARG A 78 15.04 6.94 18.15
C ARG A 78 14.54 7.62 16.89
N GLN A 79 13.51 8.44 16.96
CA GLN A 79 13.05 9.21 15.79
C GLN A 79 14.11 10.23 15.37
N ASN A 80 14.36 10.33 14.06
CA ASN A 80 15.27 11.32 13.49
C ASN A 80 14.69 12.73 13.65
N ARG A 81 15.54 13.76 13.54
CA ARG A 81 15.11 15.18 13.66
C ARG A 81 14.11 15.61 12.59
N ASP A 82 14.13 14.99 11.42
CA ASP A 82 13.19 15.28 10.32
C ASP A 82 11.82 14.57 10.49
N GLY A 83 11.68 13.67 11.46
CA GLY A 83 10.45 12.92 11.72
C GLY A 83 10.48 11.49 11.19
N SER A 84 11.50 11.10 10.42
CA SER A 84 11.65 9.74 9.92
C SER A 84 12.17 8.78 11.00
N TRP A 85 12.09 7.48 10.74
CA TRP A 85 12.85 6.45 11.44
C TRP A 85 13.86 5.74 10.54
N GLY A 86 14.85 5.11 11.16
CA GLY A 86 15.87 4.32 10.48
C GLY A 86 17.02 5.15 9.88
N SER A 87 18.06 4.46 9.45
CA SER A 87 19.22 5.06 8.76
C SER A 87 19.84 4.05 7.79
N ALA A 88 20.64 4.54 6.84
CA ALA A 88 21.45 3.69 5.95
C ALA A 88 22.78 3.24 6.60
N HIS A 89 23.05 3.64 7.85
CA HIS A 89 24.29 3.31 8.56
C HIS A 89 24.13 2.02 9.39
N ASN A 90 25.26 1.41 9.77
CA ASN A 90 25.32 0.18 10.60
C ASN A 90 24.59 -1.03 9.99
N THR A 91 24.65 -1.20 8.67
CA THR A 91 24.08 -2.34 7.96
C THR A 91 24.95 -3.59 8.16
N LYS A 92 24.55 -4.49 9.08
CA LYS A 92 24.98 -5.91 9.29
C LYS A 92 26.42 -6.36 8.93
N GLY A 93 27.42 -5.48 8.89
CA GLY A 93 28.78 -5.79 8.42
C GLY A 93 28.85 -6.23 6.94
N LEU A 94 27.74 -6.16 6.21
CA LEU A 94 27.61 -6.52 4.80
C LEU A 94 26.94 -5.35 4.08
N ASN A 95 27.41 -5.04 2.87
CA ASN A 95 26.79 -4.03 2.03
C ASN A 95 25.44 -4.56 1.54
N ILE A 96 24.35 -4.02 2.07
CA ILE A 96 23.02 -4.21 1.48
C ILE A 96 23.08 -3.60 0.08
N TYR A 97 22.72 -4.38 -0.94
CA TYR A 97 22.56 -3.85 -2.28
C TYR A 97 21.45 -2.79 -2.25
N ALA A 98 21.83 -1.53 -2.41
CA ALA A 98 20.93 -0.39 -2.31
C ALA A 98 21.31 0.64 -3.38
N PRO A 99 21.07 0.32 -4.66
CA PRO A 99 21.46 1.18 -5.78
C PRO A 99 20.80 2.55 -5.68
N VAL A 100 21.53 3.56 -6.16
CA VAL A 100 21.03 4.91 -6.32
C VAL A 100 20.43 5.08 -7.73
N PRO A 101 19.38 5.90 -7.91
CA PRO A 101 18.66 6.65 -6.89
C PRO A 101 17.55 5.83 -6.19
N GLY A 102 17.31 6.09 -4.91
CA GLY A 102 16.02 5.75 -4.27
C GLY A 102 15.96 4.50 -3.38
N ALA A 103 16.89 3.54 -3.47
CA ALA A 103 16.81 2.34 -2.61
C ALA A 103 16.85 2.67 -1.12
N HIS A 104 17.78 3.54 -0.70
CA HIS A 104 17.91 4.00 0.68
C HIS A 104 16.68 4.81 1.15
N HIS A 105 16.05 5.57 0.25
CA HIS A 105 14.79 6.25 0.56
C HIS A 105 13.66 5.25 0.76
N ALA A 106 13.58 4.19 -0.05
CA ALA A 106 12.57 3.16 0.11
C ALA A 106 12.66 2.45 1.47
N PHE A 107 13.88 2.11 1.91
CA PHE A 107 14.09 1.56 3.26
C PHE A 107 13.64 2.53 4.35
N ARG A 108 14.06 3.80 4.26
CA ARG A 108 13.68 4.83 5.25
C ARG A 108 12.17 5.06 5.29
N THR A 109 11.49 5.06 4.14
CA THR A 109 10.04 5.21 4.04
C THR A 109 9.31 4.03 4.65
N ALA A 110 9.68 2.80 4.31
CA ALA A 110 9.05 1.62 4.89
C ALA A 110 9.23 1.54 6.41
N VAL A 111 10.44 1.81 6.92
CA VAL A 111 10.70 1.82 8.36
C VAL A 111 9.88 2.90 9.06
N THR A 112 9.84 4.10 8.49
CA THR A 112 9.00 5.19 9.03
C THR A 112 7.52 4.80 9.06
N ALA A 113 7.01 4.21 7.97
CA ALA A 113 5.63 3.74 7.89
C ALA A 113 5.31 2.65 8.92
N MET A 114 6.19 1.66 9.11
CA MET A 114 6.03 0.63 10.14
C MET A 114 6.00 1.21 11.56
N CYS A 115 6.88 2.17 11.86
CA CYS A 115 6.90 2.84 13.17
C CYS A 115 5.60 3.60 13.42
N ILE A 116 5.06 4.25 12.39
CA ILE A 116 3.75 4.91 12.48
C ILE A 116 2.66 3.87 12.74
N SER A 117 2.55 2.81 11.92
CA SER A 117 1.54 1.75 12.13
C SER A 117 1.60 1.19 13.55
N ALA A 118 2.79 0.93 14.08
CA ALA A 118 2.97 0.44 15.45
C ALA A 118 2.46 1.44 16.51
N LEU A 119 2.76 2.73 16.38
CA LEU A 119 2.27 3.76 17.31
C LEU A 119 0.75 3.94 17.22
N ILE A 120 0.15 3.78 16.03
CA ILE A 120 -1.30 3.83 15.86
C ILE A 120 -1.96 2.61 16.52
N GLU A 121 -1.42 1.42 16.28
CA GLU A 121 -1.99 0.15 16.78
C GLU A 121 -1.93 0.05 18.31
N VAL A 122 -0.83 0.47 18.94
CA VAL A 122 -0.71 0.51 20.40
C VAL A 122 -1.57 1.61 21.03
N GLY A 123 -1.92 2.63 20.25
CA GLY A 123 -2.58 3.84 20.73
C GLY A 123 -1.58 4.83 21.34
N VAL A 124 -1.95 6.11 21.28
CA VAL A 124 -1.14 7.22 21.78
C VAL A 124 -1.60 7.59 23.19
N HIS A 125 -0.70 7.48 24.15
CA HIS A 125 -0.98 7.66 25.58
C HIS A 125 -0.28 8.88 26.19
N SER A 126 0.61 9.54 25.44
CA SER A 126 1.37 10.69 25.91
C SER A 126 1.64 11.73 24.82
N ASP A 127 1.98 12.97 25.23
CA ASP A 127 2.36 14.03 24.29
C ASP A 127 3.62 13.70 23.48
N PRO A 128 4.69 13.09 24.04
CA PRO A 128 5.83 12.64 23.25
C PRO A 128 5.45 11.64 22.15
N GLU A 129 4.58 10.66 22.44
CA GLU A 129 4.09 9.71 21.45
C GLU A 129 3.28 10.39 20.35
N ARG A 130 2.39 11.32 20.74
CA ARG A 130 1.60 12.12 19.80
C ARG A 130 2.49 12.92 18.85
N ASN A 131 3.44 13.66 19.43
CA ASN A 131 4.38 14.47 18.66
C ASN A 131 5.24 13.61 17.73
N ALA A 132 5.66 12.43 18.18
CA ALA A 132 6.43 11.51 17.35
C ALA A 132 5.60 11.02 16.16
N LEU A 133 4.36 10.60 16.41
CA LEU A 133 3.43 10.17 15.38
C LEU A 133 3.17 11.28 14.34
N GLU A 134 2.80 12.48 14.78
CA GLU A 134 2.49 13.61 13.88
C GLU A 134 3.67 14.02 13.01
N ARG A 135 4.89 14.03 13.56
CA ARG A 135 6.12 14.29 12.79
C ARG A 135 6.40 13.18 11.78
N GLY A 136 6.13 11.93 12.15
CA GLY A 136 6.24 10.78 11.25
C GLY A 136 5.27 10.86 10.08
N GLU A 137 4.01 11.20 10.36
CA GLU A 137 2.95 11.38 9.36
C GLU A 137 3.30 12.50 8.38
N ALA A 138 3.73 13.65 8.89
CA ALA A 138 4.17 14.78 8.07
C ALA A 138 5.33 14.38 7.14
N TRP A 139 6.34 13.71 7.68
CA TRP A 139 7.47 13.22 6.89
C TRP A 139 7.02 12.22 5.83
N LEU A 140 6.12 11.28 6.16
CA LEU A 140 5.66 10.25 5.22
C LEU A 140 4.92 10.88 4.04
N LEU A 141 3.97 11.79 4.30
CA LEU A 141 3.20 12.48 3.28
C LEU A 141 4.10 13.30 2.35
N GLU A 142 5.13 13.94 2.89
CA GLU A 142 6.09 14.71 2.09
C GLU A 142 6.97 13.83 1.18
N ASN A 143 7.27 12.60 1.59
CA ASN A 143 8.32 11.79 0.97
C ASN A 143 7.82 10.59 0.15
N VAL A 144 6.65 10.02 0.46
CA VAL A 144 6.18 8.77 -0.15
C VAL A 144 6.04 8.86 -1.67
N SER A 145 5.53 9.97 -2.20
CA SER A 145 5.33 10.20 -3.64
C SER A 145 6.65 10.35 -4.42
N LYS A 146 7.76 10.58 -3.72
CA LYS A 146 9.10 10.75 -4.29
C LYS A 146 9.86 9.43 -4.43
N LEU A 147 9.33 8.32 -3.91
CA LEU A 147 9.97 7.02 -4.04
C LEU A 147 10.09 6.60 -5.52
N ARG A 148 11.28 6.13 -5.90
CA ARG A 148 11.59 5.67 -7.25
C ARG A 148 12.30 4.33 -7.18
N ARG A 149 12.11 3.53 -8.22
CA ARG A 149 12.89 2.32 -8.46
C ARG A 149 14.21 2.72 -9.12
N ALA A 150 15.32 2.19 -8.62
CA ALA A 150 16.64 2.44 -9.18
C ALA A 150 16.88 1.60 -10.45
N GLU A 151 16.69 0.28 -10.34
CA GLU A 151 16.92 -0.73 -11.37
C GLU A 151 15.79 -1.78 -11.32
N PRO A 152 15.50 -2.53 -12.40
CA PRO A 152 14.43 -3.52 -12.44
C PRO A 152 14.47 -4.55 -11.29
N GLU A 153 15.66 -4.94 -10.87
CA GLU A 153 15.94 -5.92 -9.81
C GLU A 153 15.78 -5.32 -8.41
N ALA A 154 15.93 -4.00 -8.27
CA ALA A 154 15.89 -3.28 -7.01
C ALA A 154 14.47 -2.86 -6.62
N ILE A 155 13.62 -3.85 -6.30
CA ILE A 155 12.19 -3.66 -6.00
C ILE A 155 11.88 -3.04 -4.62
N TYR A 156 12.85 -2.41 -3.95
CA TYR A 156 12.66 -1.83 -2.61
C TYR A 156 11.59 -0.75 -2.57
N ASN A 157 11.41 0.00 -3.66
CA ASN A 157 10.36 1.00 -3.76
C ASN A 157 8.96 0.38 -3.60
N ASN A 158 8.74 -0.86 -4.05
CA ASN A 158 7.48 -1.56 -3.86
C ASN A 158 7.23 -1.81 -2.36
N TRP A 159 8.27 -2.21 -1.62
CA TRP A 159 8.21 -2.37 -0.16
C TRP A 159 7.91 -1.03 0.52
N GLY A 160 8.64 0.03 0.15
CA GLY A 160 8.39 1.40 0.60
C GLY A 160 6.94 1.84 0.42
N HIS A 161 6.37 1.65 -0.77
CA HIS A 161 4.98 2.00 -1.05
C HIS A 161 3.97 1.11 -0.32
N ALA A 162 4.21 -0.21 -0.23
CA ALA A 162 3.27 -1.13 0.41
C ALA A 162 3.05 -0.77 1.88
N TYR A 163 4.14 -0.60 2.64
CA TYR A 163 4.04 -0.19 4.04
C TYR A 163 3.53 1.24 4.20
N ALA A 164 3.89 2.15 3.29
CA ALA A 164 3.37 3.50 3.35
C ALA A 164 1.85 3.53 3.14
N ILE A 165 1.31 2.76 2.18
CA ILE A 165 -0.14 2.67 1.95
C ILE A 165 -0.84 2.10 3.18
N ASP A 166 -0.30 1.02 3.77
CA ASP A 166 -0.82 0.44 5.01
C ASP A 166 -0.87 1.47 6.15
N ALA A 167 0.24 2.18 6.38
CA ALA A 167 0.31 3.23 7.38
C ALA A 167 -0.68 4.38 7.09
N LEU A 168 -0.84 4.79 5.82
CA LEU A 168 -1.81 5.81 5.43
C LEU A 168 -3.24 5.36 5.72
N VAL A 169 -3.58 4.07 5.52
CA VAL A 169 -4.90 3.52 5.88
C VAL A 169 -5.11 3.59 7.40
N HIS A 170 -4.12 3.20 8.20
CA HIS A 170 -4.18 3.35 9.66
C HIS A 170 -4.33 4.82 10.08
N MET A 171 -3.56 5.73 9.47
CA MET A 171 -3.64 7.16 9.72
C MET A 171 -5.02 7.73 9.37
N HIS A 172 -5.62 7.32 8.26
CA HIS A 172 -6.95 7.74 7.83
C HIS A 172 -8.01 7.31 8.83
N GLY A 173 -7.91 6.10 9.39
CA GLY A 173 -8.85 5.56 10.39
C GLY A 173 -8.70 6.15 11.80
N ARG A 174 -7.53 6.69 12.15
CA ARG A 174 -7.18 7.08 13.53
C ARG A 174 -8.01 8.22 14.12
N LEU A 175 -8.33 9.24 13.32
CA LEU A 175 -9.05 10.45 13.76
C LEU A 175 -10.30 10.65 12.88
N PRO A 176 -11.38 9.90 13.12
CA PRO A 176 -12.55 9.87 12.23
C PRO A 176 -13.28 11.21 12.12
N ASP A 177 -13.14 12.08 13.12
CA ASP A 177 -13.79 13.39 13.16
C ASP A 177 -12.96 14.48 12.45
N ASP A 178 -11.68 14.25 12.19
CA ASP A 178 -10.81 15.19 11.47
C ASP A 178 -10.91 14.97 9.95
N LYS A 179 -12.01 15.45 9.36
CA LYS A 179 -12.28 15.31 7.92
C LYS A 179 -11.25 15.97 7.04
N LYS A 180 -10.68 17.09 7.47
CA LYS A 180 -9.65 17.81 6.71
C LYS A 180 -8.38 16.97 6.61
N ARG A 181 -7.96 16.36 7.72
CA ARG A 181 -6.81 15.46 7.74
C ARG A 181 -7.06 14.18 6.94
N GLN A 182 -8.26 13.59 7.04
CA GLN A 182 -8.62 12.42 6.23
C GLN A 182 -8.54 12.70 4.72
N GLN A 183 -8.94 13.88 4.26
CA GLN A 183 -8.84 14.27 2.85
C GLN A 183 -7.41 14.52 2.36
N ALA A 184 -6.48 14.79 3.27
CA ALA A 184 -5.08 15.04 2.94
C ALA A 184 -4.23 13.76 2.83
N ILE A 185 -4.79 12.62 3.27
CA ILE A 185 -4.19 11.28 3.24
C ILE A 185 -4.71 10.54 2.01
#